data_AF-A0A1V5WCM8-F1
#
_entry.id   AF-A0A1V5WCM8-F1
#
_cell.length_a   1.000
_cell.length_b   1.000
_cell.length_c   1.000
_cell.angle_alpha   90.00
_cell.angle_beta   90.00
_cell.angle_gamma   90.00
#
_symmetry.space_group_name_H-M   'P 1'
#
loop_
_entity.id
_entity.type
_entity.pdbx_description
1 polymer ?
#
loop_
_entity_poly.entity_id
_entity_poly.type
_entity_poly.pdbx_seq_one_letter_code
_entity_poly.pdbx_strand_id
1 'polypeptide(L)'
;MRRTVVITARIEPELKASAGQICAQLGLTLTQAITLFLRQLELQQGLPFDLKVPPAAAHTPSPKAPDRQKLVASDIPEVDRG
;
A
#
# COMPACT_ATOMS: atom_id res chain seq x y z
N MET A 1 29.32 -17.28 -22.36
CA MET A 1 28.15 -17.41 -21.45
C MET A 1 28.21 -16.29 -20.42
N ARG A 2 27.10 -15.57 -20.17
CA ARG A 2 27.03 -14.61 -19.05
C ARG A 2 26.79 -15.40 -17.76
N ARG A 3 27.49 -15.06 -16.68
CA ARG A 3 27.26 -15.68 -15.37
C ARG A 3 25.91 -15.23 -14.84
N THR A 4 25.06 -16.18 -14.48
CA THR A 4 23.77 -15.94 -13.84
C THR A 4 23.81 -16.47 -12.41
N VAL A 5 23.11 -15.78 -11.51
CA VAL A 5 22.95 -16.17 -10.10
C VAL A 5 21.47 -16.09 -9.77
N VAL A 6 20.98 -17.02 -8.96
CA VAL A 6 19.58 -17.04 -8.50
C VAL A 6 19.46 -16.24 -7.20
N ILE A 7 18.48 -15.33 -7.15
CA ILE A 7 18.15 -14.57 -5.94
C ILE A 7 16.90 -15.20 -5.31
N THR A 8 17.00 -15.61 -4.05
CA THR A 8 15.88 -16.11 -3.24
C THR A 8 15.63 -15.21 -2.04
N ALA A 9 14.40 -14.76 -1.87
CA ALA A 9 14.00 -13.91 -0.75
C ALA A 9 12.61 -14.30 -0.26
N ARG A 10 12.40 -14.23 1.06
CA ARG A 10 11.07 -14.38 1.66
C ARG A 10 10.38 -13.02 1.61
N ILE A 11 9.16 -13.01 1.10
CA ILE A 11 8.30 -11.83 1.02
C ILE A 11 6.88 -12.24 1.41
N GLU A 12 6.11 -11.28 1.88
CA GLU A 12 4.70 -11.50 2.16
C GLU A 12 3.93 -11.82 0.86
N PRO A 13 2.98 -12.77 0.89
CA PRO A 13 2.23 -13.16 -0.31
C PRO A 13 1.38 -12.01 -0.86
N GLU A 14 0.83 -11.17 0.01
CA GLU A 14 0.04 -9.99 -0.37
C GLU A 14 0.92 -8.95 -1.08
N LEU A 15 2.13 -8.72 -0.56
CA LEU A 15 3.12 -7.84 -1.18
C LEU A 15 3.50 -8.34 -2.59
N LYS A 16 3.76 -9.65 -2.73
CA LYS A 16 4.05 -10.27 -4.04
C LYS A 16 2.91 -10.05 -5.02
N ALA A 17 1.67 -10.27 -4.59
CA ALA A 17 0.48 -10.13 -5.42
C ALA A 17 0.30 -8.68 -5.88
N SER A 18 0.33 -7.73 -4.94
CA SER A 18 0.15 -6.30 -5.22
C SER A 18 1.24 -5.75 -6.14
N ALA A 19 2.52 -6.01 -5.83
CA ALA A 19 3.63 -5.60 -6.69
C ALA A 19 3.56 -6.23 -8.08
N GLY A 20 3.12 -7.50 -8.17
CA GLY A 20 2.91 -8.20 -9.43
C GLY A 20 1.84 -7.56 -10.31
N GLN A 21 0.71 -7.11 -9.72
CA GLN A 21 -0.34 -6.39 -10.44
C GLN A 21 0.15 -5.05 -11.00
N ILE A 22 0.92 -4.30 -10.19
CA ILE A 22 1.52 -3.03 -10.63
C ILE A 22 2.50 -3.27 -11.78
N CYS A 23 3.38 -4.27 -11.66
CA CYS A 23 4.32 -4.62 -12.73
C CYS A 23 3.59 -5.02 -14.02
N ALA A 24 2.51 -5.82 -13.92
CA ALA A 24 1.72 -6.24 -15.07
C ALA A 24 1.08 -5.05 -15.81
N GLN A 25 0.57 -4.05 -15.08
CA GLN A 25 0.05 -2.80 -15.66
C GLN A 25 1.14 -2.01 -16.40
N LEU A 26 2.40 -2.11 -15.95
CA LEU A 26 3.56 -1.51 -16.60
C LEU A 26 4.13 -2.37 -17.74
N GLY A 27 3.54 -3.54 -18.03
CA GLY A 27 4.05 -4.48 -19.04
C GLY A 27 5.32 -5.22 -18.62
N LEU A 28 5.58 -5.34 -17.31
CA LEU A 28 6.78 -5.93 -16.74
C LEU A 28 6.45 -7.18 -15.90
N THR A 29 7.39 -8.10 -15.88
CA THR A 29 7.40 -9.16 -14.86
C THR A 29 8.06 -8.67 -13.57
N LEU A 30 7.74 -9.30 -12.44
CA LEU A 30 8.38 -8.98 -11.16
C LEU A 30 9.91 -9.15 -11.22
N THR A 31 10.40 -10.18 -11.93
CA THR A 31 11.84 -10.41 -12.14
C THR A 31 12.50 -9.28 -12.93
N GLN A 32 11.83 -8.76 -13.96
CA GLN A 32 12.33 -7.61 -14.71
C GLN A 32 12.38 -6.36 -13.82
N ALA A 33 11.33 -6.11 -13.03
CA ALA A 33 11.30 -5.00 -12.09
C ALA A 33 12.45 -5.08 -11.06
N ILE A 34 12.72 -6.26 -10.49
CA ILE A 34 13.86 -6.48 -9.59
C ILE A 34 15.19 -6.21 -10.31
N THR A 35 15.32 -6.67 -11.56
CA THR A 35 16.53 -6.42 -12.35
C THR A 35 16.76 -4.93 -12.58
N LEU A 36 15.70 -4.19 -12.95
CA LEU A 36 15.76 -2.74 -13.15
C LEU A 36 16.11 -2.01 -11.85
N PHE A 37 15.54 -2.43 -10.72
CA PHE A 37 15.88 -1.87 -9.41
C PHE A 37 17.37 -2.02 -9.09
N LEU A 38 17.94 -3.21 -9.31
CA LEU A 38 19.37 -3.45 -9.09
C LEU A 38 20.25 -2.60 -10.01
N ARG A 39 19.85 -2.41 -11.28
CA ARG A 39 20.55 -1.50 -12.20
C ARG A 39 20.49 -0.05 -11.74
N GLN A 40 19.33 0.40 -11.28
CA GLN A 40 19.19 1.76 -10.78
C GLN A 40 20.04 1.98 -9.53
N LEU A 41 20.11 0.99 -8.64
CA LEU A 41 20.95 1.02 -7.45
C LEU A 41 22.44 1.14 -7.83
N GLU A 42 22.90 0.38 -8.83
CA GLU A 42 24.27 0.49 -9.38
C GLU A 42 24.53 1.89 -9.96
N LEU A 43 23.59 2.44 -10.74
CA LEU A 43 23.77 3.75 -11.39
C LEU A 43 23.78 4.92 -10.39
N GLN A 44 22.94 4.85 -9.37
CA GLN A 44 22.80 5.90 -8.35
C GLN A 44 23.86 5.81 -7.25
N GLN A 45 24.62 4.71 -7.17
CA GLN A 45 25.50 4.40 -6.03
C GLN A 45 24.76 4.53 -4.68
N GLY A 46 23.49 4.13 -4.67
CA GLY A 46 22.57 4.38 -3.58
C GLY A 46 21.18 3.83 -3.86
N LEU A 47 20.28 3.91 -2.89
CA LEU A 47 18.89 3.48 -3.10
C LEU A 47 18.16 4.46 -4.01
N PRO A 48 17.33 3.96 -4.95
CA PRO A 48 16.60 4.81 -5.91
C PRO A 48 15.34 5.45 -5.30
N PHE A 49 15.33 5.64 -3.99
CA PHE A 49 14.28 6.28 -3.22
C PHE A 49 14.89 6.88 -1.95
N ASP A 50 14.30 7.98 -1.47
CA ASP A 50 14.74 8.62 -0.23
C ASP A 50 14.47 7.70 0.97
N LEU A 51 15.51 7.42 1.75
CA LEU A 51 15.36 6.78 3.07
C LEU A 51 14.88 7.80 4.09
N LYS A 52 13.56 7.88 4.27
CA LYS A 52 12.93 8.70 5.32
C LYS A 52 12.32 7.78 6.36
N VAL A 53 12.67 7.98 7.63
CA VAL A 53 11.90 7.41 8.74
C VAL A 53 10.59 8.19 8.79
N PRO A 54 9.42 7.55 8.64
CA PRO A 54 8.16 8.26 8.79
C PRO A 54 8.13 8.93 10.16
N PRO A 55 7.74 10.21 10.27
CA PRO A 55 7.58 10.85 11.57
C PRO A 55 6.63 9.98 12.42
N ALA A 56 6.91 9.86 13.71
CA ALA A 56 6.31 8.88 14.63
C ALA A 56 4.77 8.95 14.77
N ALA A 57 4.08 9.80 14.01
CA ALA A 57 2.64 9.95 14.02
C ALA A 57 2.08 10.07 12.60
N ALA A 58 1.91 8.93 11.92
CA ALA A 58 0.91 8.80 10.85
C ALA A 58 0.51 7.33 10.66
N HIS A 59 0.20 6.65 11.77
CA HIS A 59 -0.85 5.65 11.70
C HIS A 59 -2.17 6.43 11.62
N THR A 60 -2.47 7.05 10.49
CA THR A 60 -3.87 7.29 10.16
C THR A 60 -4.44 5.91 9.89
N PRO A 61 -5.27 5.33 10.78
CA PRO A 61 -6.02 4.16 10.39
C PRO A 61 -6.79 4.55 9.13
N SER A 62 -6.60 3.77 8.06
CA SER A 62 -7.42 3.86 6.86
C SER A 62 -8.88 4.02 7.32
N PRO A 63 -9.61 5.07 6.91
CA PRO A 63 -10.93 5.35 7.47
C PRO A 63 -11.84 4.18 7.11
N LYS A 64 -12.05 3.26 8.06
CA LYS A 64 -13.14 2.29 7.97
C LYS A 64 -14.42 3.11 7.91
N ALA A 65 -15.23 2.82 6.89
CA ALA A 65 -16.47 3.51 6.58
C ALA A 65 -17.34 3.68 7.86
N PRO A 66 -17.97 4.85 8.07
CA PRO A 66 -18.79 5.05 9.24
C PRO A 66 -20.01 4.13 9.21
N ASP A 67 -20.10 3.31 10.27
CA ASP A 67 -21.25 2.49 10.66
C ASP A 67 -22.52 3.35 10.62
N ARG A 68 -23.42 3.08 9.67
CA ARG A 68 -24.76 3.68 9.62
C ARG A 68 -25.66 2.95 10.60
N GLN A 69 -25.50 3.14 11.91
CA GLN A 69 -26.42 2.55 12.87
C GLN A 69 -27.02 3.58 13.84
N LYS A 70 -28.31 3.85 13.59
CA LYS A 70 -29.38 4.33 14.48
C LYS A 70 -29.23 5.70 15.15
N LEU A 71 -29.95 6.68 14.60
CA LEU A 71 -30.72 7.62 15.42
C LEU A 71 -32.20 7.44 15.10
N VAL A 72 -32.85 6.60 15.89
CA VAL A 72 -34.32 6.62 16.03
C VAL A 72 -34.62 7.73 17.03
N ALA A 73 -35.09 8.87 16.54
CA ALA A 73 -35.76 9.85 17.39
C ALA A 73 -37.27 9.59 17.26
N SER A 74 -37.74 8.63 18.06
CA SER A 74 -39.14 8.58 18.45
C SER A 74 -39.37 9.58 19.57
N ASP A 75 -40.56 10.18 19.55
CA ASP A 75 -41.21 10.93 20.63
C ASP A 75 -40.67 12.32 21.03
N ILE A 76 -41.33 13.35 20.51
CA ILE A 76 -41.59 14.58 21.28
C ILE A 76 -43.10 14.66 21.47
N PRO A 77 -43.64 14.53 22.70
CA PRO A 77 -45.07 14.67 22.93
C PRO A 77 -45.54 16.13 22.89
N GLU A 78 -46.62 16.32 22.14
CA GLU A 78 -47.77 17.23 22.29
C GLU A 78 -47.55 18.62 22.92
N VAL A 79 -47.73 19.65 22.07
CA VAL A 79 -47.84 21.05 22.49
C VAL A 79 -49.30 21.34 22.84
N ASP A 80 -49.57 21.58 24.12
CA ASP A 80 -50.84 22.14 24.57
C ASP A 80 -50.88 23.63 24.20
N ARG A 81 -51.81 23.98 23.31
CA ARG A 81 -52.19 25.37 23.07
C ARG A 81 -53.67 25.42 22.70
N GLY A 82 -54.51 25.62 23.73
CA GLY A 82 -55.95 25.89 23.61
C GLY A 82 -56.46 26.54 24.88
#